data_AF-A0A935ECS4-F1
#
_entry.id   AF-A0A935ECS4-F1
#
_cell.length_a   1.000
_cell.length_b   1.000
_cell.length_c   1.000
_cell.angle_alpha   90.00
_cell.angle_beta   90.00
_cell.angle_gamma   90.00
#
_symmetry.space_group_name_H-M   'P 1'
#
loop_
_entity.id
_entity.type
_entity.pdbx_description
1 polymer ?
#
loop_
_entity_poly.entity_id
_entity_poly.type
_entity_poly.pdbx_seq_one_letter_code
_entity_poly.pdbx_strand_id
1 'polypeptide(L)'
;MLPQQHRPDDFASLRNNTVKLDHEGRDQQLFGVLLARSGLPGGLLAEAGFVRFIEHDTPGRATRNRGLTSLSARLLRDAAPGQWDYEIEGIAQRGSVRAGTAASAARLSVRAQFVHADLGYTLAGSWKPHVNLEFDHASGDGTGAHYTRFDTLYGMRRSDFAPSGIYAALARTNISALGCGSRAPPTKRLDVLATWKWLWGCGSSRQLSTTGIRGCQRRRGPLAGQQLDGRLRYWLVPQRLRAEVTAVWLNRGHLLRRAPNASPHGDTHYGAASVTLSF
;
A
#
# COMPACT_ATOMS: atom_id res chain seq x y z
N MET A 1 2.46 6.56 19.88
CA MET A 1 3.15 7.59 19.08
C MET A 1 2.17 8.70 18.70
N LEU A 2 2.69 9.91 18.49
CA LEU A 2 1.95 11.03 17.91
C LEU A 2 2.40 11.13 16.45
N PRO A 3 1.55 10.81 15.47
CA PRO A 3 1.93 10.94 14.08
C PRO A 3 2.17 12.40 13.70
N GLN A 4 3.18 12.62 12.85
CA GLN A 4 3.56 13.95 12.37
C GLN A 4 2.59 14.44 11.29
N GLN A 5 2.09 15.67 11.47
CA GLN A 5 1.30 16.38 10.47
C GLN A 5 2.20 17.38 9.74
N HIS A 6 2.48 17.13 8.47
CA HIS A 6 3.26 18.05 7.65
C HIS A 6 2.51 19.37 7.45
N ARG A 7 3.18 20.51 7.68
CA ARG A 7 2.60 21.84 7.48
C ARG A 7 3.53 22.75 6.66
N PRO A 8 2.99 23.64 5.82
CA PRO A 8 1.56 23.80 5.52
C PRO A 8 1.00 22.63 4.69
N ASP A 9 -0.26 22.28 4.93
CA ASP A 9 -0.98 21.19 4.23
C ASP A 9 -1.94 21.70 3.16
N ASP A 10 -1.99 23.02 2.94
CA ASP A 10 -2.78 23.66 1.89
C ASP A 10 -1.92 24.06 0.67
N PHE A 11 -2.49 23.87 -0.52
CA PHE A 11 -1.77 24.09 -1.78
C PHE A 11 -1.33 25.55 -1.99
N ALA A 12 -2.09 26.52 -1.48
CA ALA A 12 -1.78 27.94 -1.66
C ALA A 12 -0.51 28.32 -0.87
N SER A 13 -0.43 27.92 0.40
CA SER A 13 0.75 28.12 1.25
C SER A 13 1.98 27.38 0.71
N LEU A 14 1.82 26.15 0.22
CA LEU A 14 2.91 25.39 -0.40
C LEU A 14 3.44 26.12 -1.65
N ARG A 15 2.55 26.64 -2.51
CA ARG A 15 2.94 27.40 -3.70
C ARG A 15 3.64 28.72 -3.36
N ASN A 16 3.32 29.30 -2.21
CA ASN A 16 3.93 30.53 -1.71
C ASN A 16 5.21 30.28 -0.90
N ASN A 17 5.72 29.04 -0.84
CA ASN A 17 6.88 28.65 -0.04
C ASN A 17 6.74 29.05 1.45
N THR A 18 5.52 29.06 1.98
CA THR A 18 5.27 29.38 3.38
C THR A 18 5.91 28.30 4.25
N VAL A 19 6.77 28.72 5.17
CA VAL A 19 7.38 27.80 6.15
C VAL A 19 6.48 27.72 7.38
N LYS A 20 6.10 26.49 7.76
CA LYS A 20 5.46 26.19 9.04
C LYS A 20 6.14 24.98 9.66
N LEU A 21 6.14 24.94 10.98
CA LEU A 21 6.56 23.74 11.70
C LEU A 21 5.48 22.67 11.61
N ASP A 22 5.93 21.43 11.46
CA ASP A 22 5.10 20.25 11.55
C ASP A 22 4.48 20.14 12.96
N HIS A 23 3.32 19.49 13.03
CA HIS A 23 2.55 19.36 14.25
C HIS A 23 2.42 17.91 14.70
N GLU A 24 2.74 17.66 15.96
CA GLU A 24 2.52 16.40 16.67
C GLU A 24 1.75 16.69 17.95
N GLY A 25 0.55 16.12 18.08
CA GLY A 25 -0.34 16.49 19.17
C GLY A 25 -1.36 15.41 19.49
N ARG A 26 -2.08 15.59 20.61
CA ARG A 26 -3.10 14.63 21.08
C ARG A 26 -4.36 14.59 20.19
N ASP A 27 -4.49 15.53 19.26
CA ASP A 27 -5.49 15.50 18.21
C ASP A 27 -5.25 14.38 17.19
N GLN A 28 -4.06 13.76 17.18
CA GLN A 28 -3.78 12.58 16.38
C GLN A 28 -2.89 11.59 17.13
N GLN A 29 -3.40 10.40 17.40
CA GLN A 29 -2.70 9.40 18.21
C GLN A 29 -2.78 8.04 17.55
N LEU A 30 -1.66 7.32 17.59
CA LEU A 30 -1.56 5.93 17.15
C LEU A 30 -0.87 5.12 18.23
N PHE A 31 -1.47 4.01 18.65
CA PHE A 31 -0.86 3.08 19.59
C PHE A 31 -1.35 1.67 19.34
N GLY A 32 -0.60 0.68 19.81
CA GLY A 32 -0.90 -0.71 19.52
C GLY A 32 0.09 -1.67 20.14
N VAL A 33 -0.15 -2.95 19.89
CA VAL A 33 0.70 -4.06 20.29
C VAL A 33 0.81 -5.01 19.11
N LEU A 34 2.01 -5.52 18.86
CA LEU A 34 2.27 -6.60 17.91
C LEU A 34 2.94 -7.74 18.68
N LEU A 35 2.41 -8.94 18.52
CA LEU A 35 2.98 -10.17 19.03
C LEU A 35 3.43 -11.01 17.85
N ALA A 36 4.67 -11.51 17.91
CA ALA A 36 5.24 -12.37 16.89
C ALA A 36 5.82 -13.63 17.54
N ARG A 37 5.63 -14.78 16.90
CA ARG A 37 6.21 -16.06 17.30
C ARG A 37 6.77 -16.77 16.08
N SER A 38 8.10 -16.95 16.08
CA SER A 38 8.81 -17.76 15.09
C SER A 38 8.99 -19.20 15.58
N GLY A 39 9.46 -20.08 14.69
CA GLY A 39 9.82 -21.46 15.03
C GLY A 39 8.63 -22.36 15.32
N LEU A 40 7.44 -22.01 14.82
CA LEU A 40 6.28 -22.91 14.84
C LEU A 40 6.53 -24.10 13.88
N PRO A 41 5.77 -25.22 14.03
CA PRO A 41 5.94 -26.39 13.18
C PRO A 41 5.98 -26.03 11.68
N GLY A 42 6.94 -26.61 10.95
CA GLY A 42 7.15 -26.32 9.52
C GLY A 42 7.93 -25.03 9.22
N GLY A 43 8.54 -24.38 10.23
CA GLY A 43 9.29 -23.13 10.06
C GLY A 43 8.38 -21.91 9.96
N LEU A 44 7.16 -22.01 10.49
CA LEU A 44 6.15 -20.97 10.40
C LEU A 44 6.42 -19.84 11.40
N LEU A 45 6.13 -18.61 10.99
CA LEU A 45 6.05 -17.44 11.83
C LEU A 45 4.59 -16.97 11.87
N ALA A 46 4.09 -16.71 13.08
CA ALA A 46 2.77 -16.16 13.31
C ALA A 46 2.86 -14.80 13.99
N GLU A 47 2.06 -13.86 13.50
CA GLU A 47 1.94 -12.51 14.00
C GLU A 47 0.47 -12.21 14.31
N ALA A 48 0.22 -11.49 15.41
CA ALA A 48 -1.08 -10.94 15.75
C ALA A 48 -0.90 -9.50 16.25
N GLY A 49 -1.72 -8.60 15.74
CA GLY A 49 -1.59 -7.17 16.02
C GLY A 49 -2.90 -6.51 16.40
N PHE A 50 -2.77 -5.48 17.22
CA PHE A 50 -3.83 -4.53 17.55
C PHE A 50 -3.29 -3.12 17.36
N VAL A 51 -4.01 -2.29 16.63
CA VAL A 51 -3.69 -0.87 16.44
C VAL A 51 -4.92 -0.02 16.65
N ARG A 52 -4.80 1.03 17.46
CA ARG A 52 -5.81 2.07 17.66
C ARG A 52 -5.30 3.38 17.09
N PHE A 53 -6.13 4.00 16.26
CA PHE A 53 -5.93 5.33 15.72
C PHE A 53 -7.06 6.26 16.18
N ILE A 54 -6.68 7.45 16.63
CA ILE A 54 -7.59 8.47 17.10
C ILE A 54 -7.22 9.78 16.41
N GLU A 55 -8.20 10.45 15.83
CA GLU A 55 -8.09 11.75 15.18
C GLU A 55 -9.26 12.62 15.63
N HIS A 56 -8.96 13.86 16.03
CA HIS A 56 -9.92 14.87 16.39
C HIS A 56 -9.68 16.16 15.60
N ASP A 57 -10.70 17.01 15.55
CA ASP A 57 -10.60 18.34 14.97
C ASP A 57 -9.76 19.26 15.87
N THR A 58 -9.06 20.22 15.27
CA THR A 58 -8.41 21.33 15.97
C THR A 58 -8.80 22.66 15.33
N PRO A 59 -8.64 23.81 16.03
CA PRO A 59 -8.84 25.11 15.42
C PRO A 59 -8.03 25.24 14.13
N GLY A 60 -8.69 25.54 13.02
CA GLY A 60 -8.06 25.65 11.70
C GLY A 60 -7.83 24.32 10.96
N ARG A 61 -8.18 23.17 11.55
CA ARG A 61 -8.07 21.86 10.89
C ARG A 61 -9.28 20.98 11.19
N ALA A 62 -10.25 21.03 10.27
CA ALA A 62 -11.40 20.14 10.28
C ALA A 62 -11.02 18.78 9.68
N THR A 63 -11.34 17.70 10.37
CA THR A 63 -10.98 16.32 10.01
C THR A 63 -12.21 15.46 9.86
N ARG A 64 -12.03 14.19 9.50
CA ARG A 64 -13.13 13.21 9.54
C ARG A 64 -13.33 12.61 10.94
N ASN A 65 -12.63 13.09 11.96
CA ASN A 65 -12.74 12.66 13.35
C ASN A 65 -12.75 11.12 13.47
N ARG A 66 -11.65 10.51 12.97
CA ARG A 66 -11.51 9.07 12.84
C ARG A 66 -11.14 8.43 14.18
N GLY A 67 -11.90 7.43 14.60
CA GLY A 67 -11.55 6.55 15.71
C GLY A 67 -11.55 5.11 15.22
N LEU A 68 -10.39 4.59 14.84
CA LEU A 68 -10.24 3.30 14.15
C LEU A 68 -9.51 2.30 15.04
N THR A 69 -10.02 1.08 15.10
CA THR A 69 -9.36 -0.08 15.69
C THR A 69 -9.12 -1.10 14.60
N SER A 70 -7.86 -1.47 14.40
CA SER A 70 -7.43 -2.52 13.48
C SER A 70 -6.94 -3.74 14.27
N LEU A 71 -7.45 -4.91 13.93
CA LEU A 71 -6.96 -6.20 14.40
C LEU A 71 -6.31 -6.91 13.22
N SER A 72 -5.08 -7.36 13.36
CA SER A 72 -4.34 -8.07 12.33
C SER A 72 -3.91 -9.46 12.76
N ALA A 73 -3.84 -10.37 11.80
CA ALA A 73 -3.19 -11.65 11.94
C ALA A 73 -2.41 -11.95 10.67
N ARG A 74 -1.22 -12.52 10.83
CA ARG A 74 -0.35 -12.87 9.71
C ARG A 74 0.34 -14.19 9.98
N LEU A 75 0.41 -15.03 8.96
CA LEU A 75 1.13 -16.30 8.96
C LEU A 75 2.07 -16.29 7.77
N LEU A 76 3.34 -16.57 8.00
CA LEU A 76 4.33 -16.60 6.92
C LEU A 76 5.31 -17.74 7.13
N ARG A 77 5.76 -18.30 6.01
CA ARG A 77 6.88 -19.24 5.95
C ARG A 77 7.89 -18.65 4.99
N ASP A 78 9.15 -18.56 5.41
CA ASP A 78 10.20 -17.96 4.58
C ASP A 78 10.55 -18.84 3.36
N ALA A 79 10.88 -18.15 2.26
CA ALA A 79 11.42 -18.75 1.04
C ALA A 79 12.70 -19.54 1.29
N ALA A 80 12.74 -20.78 0.81
CA ALA A 80 13.92 -21.64 0.86
C ALA A 80 14.13 -22.39 -0.45
N PRO A 81 15.38 -22.65 -0.88
CA PRO A 81 15.65 -23.32 -2.15
C PRO A 81 14.97 -24.69 -2.24
N GLY A 82 14.26 -24.92 -3.35
CA GLY A 82 13.51 -26.15 -3.60
C GLY A 82 12.22 -26.29 -2.78
N GLN A 83 11.79 -25.25 -2.06
CA GLN A 83 10.64 -25.29 -1.16
C GLN A 83 9.57 -24.28 -1.55
N TRP A 84 8.34 -24.60 -1.17
CA TRP A 84 7.22 -23.66 -1.19
C TRP A 84 7.25 -22.78 0.05
N ASP A 85 6.97 -21.51 -0.16
CA ASP A 85 6.77 -20.48 0.84
C ASP A 85 5.41 -19.81 0.64
N TYR A 86 4.92 -19.15 1.68
CA TYR A 86 3.64 -18.46 1.61
C TYR A 86 3.54 -17.41 2.69
N GLU A 87 2.69 -16.42 2.43
CA GLU A 87 2.27 -15.41 3.39
C GLU A 87 0.76 -15.23 3.29
N ILE A 88 0.08 -15.15 4.43
CA ILE A 88 -1.32 -14.77 4.50
C ILE A 88 -1.45 -13.73 5.61
N GLU A 89 -1.96 -12.55 5.26
CA GLU A 89 -2.25 -11.47 6.21
C GLU A 89 -3.73 -11.08 6.11
N GLY A 90 -4.36 -10.86 7.25
CA GLY A 90 -5.71 -10.32 7.34
C GLY A 90 -5.77 -9.19 8.34
N ILE A 91 -6.49 -8.11 8.00
CA ILE A 91 -6.74 -6.99 8.91
C ILE A 91 -8.23 -6.66 8.89
N ALA A 92 -8.86 -6.65 10.07
CA ALA A 92 -10.23 -6.16 10.26
C ALA A 92 -10.20 -4.80 10.96
N GLN A 93 -10.90 -3.82 10.40
CA GLN A 93 -10.93 -2.45 10.91
C GLN A 93 -12.36 -2.03 11.28
N ARG A 94 -12.51 -1.52 12.50
CA ARG A 94 -13.79 -1.08 13.11
C ARG A 94 -13.65 0.28 13.77
N GLY A 95 -14.78 0.89 14.14
CA GLY A 95 -14.82 2.15 14.88
C GLY A 95 -15.76 3.15 14.23
N SER A 96 -15.34 4.42 14.12
CA SER A 96 -16.18 5.46 13.54
C SER A 96 -15.41 6.51 12.75
N VAL A 97 -16.09 7.11 11.78
CA VAL A 97 -15.58 8.23 10.97
C VAL A 97 -16.75 9.14 10.58
N ARG A 98 -16.50 10.43 10.38
CA ARG A 98 -17.48 11.35 9.78
C ARG A 98 -17.53 11.22 8.26
N ALA A 99 -18.71 11.39 7.68
CA ALA A 99 -18.91 11.36 6.23
C ALA A 99 -18.13 12.46 5.49
N GLY A 100 -17.82 13.57 6.17
CA GLY A 100 -17.01 14.67 5.67
C GLY A 100 -16.33 15.42 6.83
N THR A 101 -15.73 16.57 6.52
CA THR A 101 -15.01 17.41 7.50
C THR A 101 -15.90 18.43 8.20
N ALA A 102 -17.12 18.67 7.70
CA ALA A 102 -18.07 19.57 8.34
C ALA A 102 -18.39 19.09 9.77
N ALA A 103 -18.52 20.01 10.72
CA ALA A 103 -18.84 19.70 12.11
C ALA A 103 -20.17 18.93 12.26
N SER A 104 -21.13 19.19 11.37
CA SER A 104 -22.45 18.53 11.29
C SER A 104 -22.46 17.23 10.48
N ALA A 105 -21.32 16.80 9.94
CA ALA A 105 -21.26 15.60 9.11
C ALA A 105 -21.66 14.35 9.89
N ALA A 106 -22.51 13.52 9.29
CA ALA A 106 -22.99 12.27 9.89
C ALA A 106 -21.82 11.36 10.32
N ARG A 107 -21.93 10.78 11.50
CA ARG A 107 -20.98 9.79 12.02
C ARG A 107 -21.37 8.40 11.52
N LEU A 108 -20.44 7.74 10.84
CA LEU A 108 -20.60 6.41 10.27
C LEU A 108 -19.78 5.41 11.08
N SER A 109 -20.33 4.21 11.29
CA SER A 109 -19.57 3.10 11.86
C SER A 109 -18.71 2.42 10.78
N VAL A 110 -17.48 2.07 11.14
CA VAL A 110 -16.49 1.50 10.22
C VAL A 110 -16.58 -0.02 10.22
N ARG A 111 -16.59 -0.60 9.01
CA ARG A 111 -16.48 -2.04 8.75
C ARG A 111 -15.63 -2.24 7.49
N ALA A 112 -14.31 -2.21 7.67
CA ALA A 112 -13.38 -2.37 6.57
C ALA A 112 -12.46 -3.56 6.81
N GLN A 113 -11.89 -4.09 5.74
CA GLN A 113 -11.02 -5.25 5.80
C GLN A 113 -9.93 -5.21 4.74
N PHE A 114 -8.83 -5.87 5.06
CA PHE A 114 -7.72 -6.13 4.15
C PHE A 114 -7.35 -7.61 4.22
N VAL A 115 -7.01 -8.19 3.07
CA VAL A 115 -6.46 -9.53 2.93
C VAL A 115 -5.31 -9.47 1.95
N HIS A 116 -4.21 -10.13 2.30
CA HIS A 116 -3.08 -10.42 1.43
C HIS A 116 -2.80 -11.91 1.47
N ALA A 117 -2.49 -12.49 0.32
CA ALA A 117 -2.06 -13.86 0.18
C ALA A 117 -0.94 -13.94 -0.86
N ASP A 118 0.16 -14.58 -0.51
CA ASP A 118 1.29 -14.85 -1.39
C ASP A 118 1.62 -16.35 -1.33
N LEU A 119 1.84 -16.94 -2.49
CA LEU A 119 2.33 -18.31 -2.64
C LEU A 119 3.55 -18.30 -3.54
N GLY A 120 4.68 -18.69 -2.96
CA GLY A 120 5.99 -18.65 -3.59
C GLY A 120 6.65 -20.00 -3.72
N TYR A 121 7.54 -20.12 -4.70
CA TYR A 121 8.47 -21.23 -4.82
C TYR A 121 9.86 -20.73 -5.21
N THR A 122 10.88 -21.15 -4.48
CA THR A 122 12.27 -20.87 -4.84
C THR A 122 12.85 -22.04 -5.62
N LEU A 123 13.21 -21.82 -6.88
CA LEU A 123 13.85 -22.86 -7.69
C LEU A 123 15.23 -23.22 -7.12
N ALA A 124 15.59 -24.49 -7.25
CA ALA A 124 16.97 -24.93 -7.02
C ALA A 124 17.88 -24.43 -8.16
N GLY A 125 19.16 -24.19 -7.85
CA GLY A 125 20.16 -23.75 -8.83
C GLY A 125 21.16 -22.74 -8.27
N SER A 126 22.03 -22.24 -9.13
CA SER A 126 23.08 -21.26 -8.76
C SER A 126 22.50 -19.88 -8.43
N TRP A 127 21.49 -19.44 -9.19
CA TRP A 127 20.83 -18.14 -9.05
C TRP A 127 19.53 -18.14 -8.21
N LYS A 128 18.98 -19.32 -7.88
CA LYS A 128 17.83 -19.52 -6.97
C LYS A 128 16.66 -18.51 -7.18
N PRO A 129 16.08 -18.41 -8.38
CA PRO A 129 14.97 -17.51 -8.61
C PRO A 129 13.78 -17.91 -7.74
N HIS A 130 13.19 -16.93 -7.08
CA HIS A 130 11.91 -17.04 -6.38
C HIS A 130 10.83 -16.51 -7.30
N VAL A 131 9.76 -17.28 -7.47
CA VAL A 131 8.57 -16.87 -8.23
C VAL A 131 7.37 -16.97 -7.31
N ASN A 132 6.44 -16.03 -7.43
CA ASN A 132 5.28 -15.96 -6.57
C ASN A 132 4.01 -15.56 -7.32
N LEU A 133 2.88 -16.00 -6.78
CA LEU A 133 1.55 -15.50 -7.09
C LEU A 133 1.03 -14.77 -5.85
N GLU A 134 0.53 -13.55 -6.05
CA GLU A 134 0.11 -12.65 -4.98
C GLU A 134 -1.31 -12.17 -5.22
N PHE A 135 -2.11 -12.10 -4.16
CA PHE A 135 -3.45 -11.53 -4.16
C PHE A 135 -3.60 -10.55 -3.01
N ASP A 136 -4.07 -9.35 -3.35
CA ASP A 136 -4.40 -8.31 -2.40
C ASP A 136 -5.87 -7.92 -2.54
N HIS A 137 -6.54 -7.71 -1.41
CA HIS A 137 -7.87 -7.11 -1.36
C HIS A 137 -7.95 -6.13 -0.19
N ALA A 138 -8.16 -4.85 -0.50
CA ALA A 138 -8.53 -3.83 0.47
C ALA A 138 -9.93 -3.31 0.14
N SER A 139 -10.85 -3.41 1.11
CA SER A 139 -12.23 -3.00 0.90
C SER A 139 -12.33 -1.51 0.55
N GLY A 140 -13.27 -1.18 -0.34
CA GLY A 140 -13.59 0.19 -0.74
C GLY A 140 -14.96 0.64 -0.23
N ASP A 141 -15.49 1.74 -0.77
CA ASP A 141 -16.73 2.30 -0.26
C ASP A 141 -17.98 1.58 -0.82
N GLY A 142 -18.85 1.16 0.09
CA GLY A 142 -20.16 0.58 -0.19
C GLY A 142 -21.29 1.61 -0.12
N THR A 143 -22.47 1.22 -0.62
CA THR A 143 -23.70 2.03 -0.56
C THR A 143 -24.50 1.85 0.74
N GLY A 144 -23.96 1.14 1.72
CA GLY A 144 -24.65 0.81 2.97
C GLY A 144 -24.49 1.87 4.06
N ALA A 145 -25.10 1.62 5.23
CA ALA A 145 -25.03 2.50 6.40
C ALA A 145 -23.65 2.55 7.10
N HIS A 146 -22.68 1.76 6.61
CA HIS A 146 -21.35 1.64 7.18
C HIS A 146 -20.29 2.22 6.25
N TYR A 147 -19.25 2.79 6.83
CA TYR A 147 -18.05 3.14 6.11
C TYR A 147 -17.17 1.91 5.92
N THR A 148 -16.94 1.50 4.68
CA THR A 148 -16.28 0.20 4.37
C THR A 148 -14.92 0.33 3.71
N ARG A 149 -14.44 1.54 3.43
CA ARG A 149 -13.13 1.74 2.82
C ARG A 149 -12.02 1.54 3.84
N PHE A 150 -11.11 0.63 3.55
CA PHE A 150 -9.97 0.33 4.40
C PHE A 150 -8.99 1.51 4.44
N ASP A 151 -8.57 1.86 5.65
CA ASP A 151 -7.59 2.90 5.93
C ASP A 151 -6.27 2.25 6.35
N THR A 152 -5.23 2.42 5.52
CA THR A 152 -3.88 1.87 5.75
C THR A 152 -3.14 2.57 6.88
N LEU A 153 -3.71 3.65 7.43
CA LEU A 153 -3.07 4.53 8.41
C LEU A 153 -1.71 4.99 7.87
N TYR A 154 -0.63 4.64 8.58
CA TYR A 154 0.76 5.01 8.25
C TYR A 154 1.54 3.85 7.60
N GLY A 155 0.84 2.86 7.04
CA GLY A 155 1.47 1.70 6.39
C GLY A 155 2.38 2.08 5.21
N MET A 156 3.43 1.28 5.01
CA MET A 156 4.39 1.46 3.91
C MET A 156 3.74 1.14 2.56
N ARG A 157 4.05 1.92 1.52
CA ARG A 157 3.56 1.68 0.14
C ARG A 157 4.44 0.70 -0.65
N ARG A 158 5.70 0.61 -0.24
CA ARG A 158 6.76 -0.11 -0.97
C ARG A 158 6.59 -1.62 -0.98
N SER A 159 5.97 -2.19 0.06
CA SER A 159 5.85 -3.64 0.19
C SER A 159 5.05 -4.25 -0.96
N ASP A 160 4.07 -3.54 -1.51
CA ASP A 160 3.02 -4.21 -2.32
C ASP A 160 2.71 -3.54 -3.66
N PHE A 161 2.89 -2.21 -3.80
CA PHE A 161 2.32 -1.49 -4.96
C PHE A 161 3.18 -0.37 -5.54
N ALA A 162 4.32 -0.03 -4.94
CA ALA A 162 5.13 1.09 -5.41
C ALA A 162 6.64 0.85 -5.20
N PRO A 163 7.49 1.37 -6.09
CA PRO A 163 8.92 1.48 -5.85
C PRO A 163 9.20 2.57 -4.81
N SER A 164 10.43 2.64 -4.31
CA SER A 164 10.87 3.79 -3.52
C SER A 164 10.84 5.08 -4.35
N GLY A 165 10.38 6.17 -3.74
CA GLY A 165 10.34 7.52 -4.31
C GLY A 165 8.93 8.11 -4.34
N ILE A 166 8.63 8.92 -5.36
CA ILE A 166 7.41 9.75 -5.40
C ILE A 166 6.19 9.05 -6.03
N TYR A 167 6.35 7.83 -6.55
CA TYR A 167 5.25 7.08 -7.11
C TYR A 167 4.28 6.62 -6.02
N ALA A 168 3.06 7.15 -6.02
CA ALA A 168 2.04 6.87 -5.02
C ALA A 168 0.64 6.68 -5.65
N ALA A 169 0.56 6.15 -6.87
CA ALA A 169 -0.71 5.95 -7.56
C ALA A 169 -1.59 4.87 -6.92
N LEU A 170 -0.96 3.88 -6.28
CA LEU A 170 -1.63 2.73 -5.66
C LEU A 170 -1.20 2.57 -4.20
N ALA A 171 -2.14 2.10 -3.39
CA ALA A 171 -2.06 1.80 -1.97
C ALA A 171 -3.14 0.78 -1.61
N ARG A 172 -3.01 0.10 -0.46
CA ARG A 172 -3.97 -0.88 0.07
C ARG A 172 -5.30 -0.24 0.51
N THR A 173 -6.04 0.40 -0.39
CA THR A 173 -7.37 0.98 -0.11
C THR A 173 -8.21 0.93 -1.38
N ASN A 174 -9.46 0.45 -1.28
CA ASN A 174 -10.35 0.30 -2.43
C ASN A 174 -9.67 -0.34 -3.67
N ILE A 175 -9.07 -1.50 -3.47
CA ILE A 175 -8.31 -2.19 -4.51
C ILE A 175 -8.40 -3.70 -4.34
N SER A 176 -8.52 -4.40 -5.46
CA SER A 176 -8.16 -5.80 -5.56
C SER A 176 -7.07 -5.93 -6.59
N ALA A 177 -6.04 -6.70 -6.26
CA ALA A 177 -4.95 -7.00 -7.18
C ALA A 177 -4.66 -8.49 -7.18
N LEU A 178 -4.37 -9.00 -8.37
CA LEU A 178 -3.78 -10.32 -8.56
C LEU A 178 -2.47 -10.05 -9.28
N GLY A 179 -1.39 -10.65 -8.84
CA GLY A 179 -0.10 -10.46 -9.45
C GLY A 179 0.74 -11.70 -9.46
N CYS A 180 1.75 -11.68 -10.31
CA CYS A 180 2.85 -12.61 -10.24
C CYS A 180 4.16 -11.83 -10.20
N GLY A 181 5.16 -12.43 -9.57
CA GLY A 181 6.46 -11.82 -9.41
C GLY A 181 7.58 -12.82 -9.59
N SER A 182 8.76 -12.25 -9.80
CA SER A 182 10.01 -12.97 -9.75
C SER A 182 11.07 -12.11 -9.07
N ARG A 183 11.90 -12.75 -8.25
CA ARG A 183 13.10 -12.14 -7.68
C ARG A 183 14.25 -13.13 -7.78
N ALA A 184 15.40 -12.67 -8.20
CA ALA A 184 16.59 -13.51 -8.23
C ALA A 184 17.84 -12.67 -7.95
N PRO A 185 18.87 -13.27 -7.34
CA PRO A 185 20.23 -12.79 -7.42
C PRO A 185 21.04 -13.61 -8.46
N PRO A 186 21.01 -13.29 -9.77
CA PRO A 186 21.77 -14.04 -10.79
C PRO A 186 23.27 -14.16 -10.48
N THR A 187 23.83 -13.15 -9.81
CA THR A 187 25.22 -13.15 -9.36
C THR A 187 25.33 -12.51 -7.97
N LYS A 188 26.49 -12.64 -7.30
CA LYS A 188 26.76 -11.95 -6.03
C LYS A 188 26.69 -10.42 -6.12
N ARG A 189 26.74 -9.85 -7.34
CA ARG A 189 26.71 -8.41 -7.57
C ARG A 189 25.36 -7.91 -8.07
N LEU A 190 24.49 -8.78 -8.57
CA LEU A 190 23.25 -8.41 -9.26
C LEU A 190 22.03 -9.01 -8.55
N ASP A 191 21.06 -8.15 -8.22
CA ASP A 191 19.73 -8.49 -7.72
C ASP A 191 18.69 -7.91 -8.69
N VAL A 192 17.74 -8.75 -9.08
CA VAL A 192 16.67 -8.40 -10.01
C VAL A 192 15.32 -8.74 -9.38
N LEU A 193 14.33 -7.88 -9.65
CA LEU A 193 12.94 -8.09 -9.28
C LEU A 193 12.05 -7.60 -10.42
N ALA A 194 11.01 -8.36 -10.73
CA ALA A 194 9.94 -7.93 -11.61
C ALA A 194 8.59 -8.42 -11.04
N THR A 195 7.58 -7.56 -11.06
CA THR A 195 6.21 -7.91 -10.68
C THR A 195 5.23 -7.38 -11.70
N TRP A 196 4.19 -8.16 -11.98
CA TRP A 196 3.09 -7.78 -12.85
C TRP A 196 1.78 -7.99 -12.10
N LYS A 197 0.97 -6.93 -11.98
CA LYS A 197 -0.30 -6.94 -11.26
C LYS A 197 -1.45 -6.51 -12.17
N TRP A 198 -2.54 -7.28 -12.15
CA TRP A 198 -3.85 -6.86 -12.63
C TRP A 198 -4.61 -6.19 -11.50
N LEU A 199 -5.25 -5.05 -11.81
CA LEU A 199 -5.83 -4.16 -10.81
C LEU A 199 -7.33 -4.00 -11.05
N TRP A 200 -8.11 -4.08 -9.98
CA TRP A 200 -9.55 -3.83 -9.98
C TRP A 200 -9.92 -2.85 -8.86
N GLY A 201 -10.96 -2.04 -9.10
CA GLY A 201 -11.59 -1.23 -8.05
C GLY A 201 -12.57 -2.08 -7.23
N CYS A 202 -12.64 -1.84 -5.92
CA CYS A 202 -13.45 -2.62 -4.98
C CYS A 202 -14.59 -1.80 -4.36
N GLY A 203 -15.70 -1.62 -5.08
CA GLY A 203 -16.92 -1.10 -4.46
C GLY A 203 -17.77 -0.24 -5.38
N SER A 204 -18.74 0.42 -4.76
CA SER A 204 -19.63 1.38 -5.42
C SER A 204 -19.05 2.79 -5.50
N SER A 205 -18.00 3.09 -4.73
CA SER A 205 -17.30 4.35 -4.87
C SER A 205 -16.45 4.40 -6.11
N ARG A 206 -16.33 5.64 -6.56
CA ARG A 206 -15.75 5.98 -7.83
C ARG A 206 -14.21 5.93 -7.78
N GLN A 207 -13.52 6.06 -6.64
CA GLN A 207 -12.07 6.30 -6.57
C GLN A 207 -11.19 5.04 -6.37
N LEU A 208 -10.43 4.61 -7.39
CA LEU A 208 -9.42 3.55 -7.21
C LEU A 208 -8.26 4.05 -6.34
N SER A 209 -8.04 3.44 -5.18
CA SER A 209 -6.89 3.72 -4.33
C SER A 209 -6.62 5.22 -4.12
N THR A 210 -5.37 5.66 -4.23
CA THR A 210 -4.95 7.06 -4.11
C THR A 210 -5.03 7.84 -5.43
N THR A 211 -5.39 7.21 -6.55
CA THR A 211 -5.38 7.83 -7.89
C THR A 211 -6.27 9.06 -8.03
N GLY A 212 -7.32 9.19 -7.21
CA GLY A 212 -8.31 10.26 -7.35
C GLY A 212 -9.34 10.01 -8.47
N ILE A 213 -9.16 8.99 -9.30
CA ILE A 213 -9.92 8.77 -10.54
C ILE A 213 -11.26 8.07 -10.28
N ARG A 214 -12.37 8.67 -10.76
CA ARG A 214 -13.77 8.31 -10.44
C ARG A 214 -14.48 7.45 -11.53
N GLY A 215 -14.79 6.17 -11.29
CA GLY A 215 -15.55 5.30 -12.23
C GLY A 215 -16.95 4.81 -11.79
N CYS A 216 -17.69 4.17 -12.71
CA CYS A 216 -19.12 3.82 -12.57
C CYS A 216 -19.43 2.49 -11.87
N GLN A 217 -20.59 2.42 -11.19
CA GLN A 217 -21.16 1.29 -10.45
C GLN A 217 -21.27 0.00 -11.28
N ARG A 218 -20.52 -1.05 -10.91
CA ARG A 218 -20.95 -2.45 -11.11
C ARG A 218 -20.49 -3.33 -9.94
N ARG A 219 -21.26 -4.38 -9.65
CA ARG A 219 -21.06 -5.36 -8.56
C ARG A 219 -19.71 -6.11 -8.60
N ARG A 220 -18.99 -6.03 -9.72
CA ARG A 220 -17.56 -6.35 -9.86
C ARG A 220 -16.94 -5.17 -10.62
N GLY A 221 -15.97 -4.48 -10.04
CA GLY A 221 -15.34 -3.33 -10.70
C GLY A 221 -14.69 -3.76 -12.02
N PRO A 222 -14.79 -2.99 -13.11
CA PRO A 222 -14.08 -3.31 -14.35
C PRO A 222 -12.57 -3.29 -14.10
N LEU A 223 -11.80 -4.03 -14.93
CA LEU A 223 -10.34 -4.00 -14.90
C LEU A 223 -9.87 -2.55 -14.94
N ALA A 224 -9.22 -2.12 -13.85
CA ALA A 224 -8.77 -0.77 -13.66
C ALA A 224 -7.50 -0.49 -14.45
N GLY A 225 -6.63 -1.49 -14.54
CA GLY A 225 -5.39 -1.45 -15.30
C GLY A 225 -4.48 -2.61 -14.96
N GLN A 226 -3.26 -2.51 -15.45
CA GLN A 226 -2.18 -3.43 -15.12
C GLN A 226 -0.95 -2.61 -14.72
N GLN A 227 -0.19 -3.07 -13.74
CA GLN A 227 1.08 -2.47 -13.34
C GLN A 227 2.21 -3.46 -13.52
N LEU A 228 3.26 -3.04 -14.21
CA LEU A 228 4.56 -3.71 -14.24
C LEU A 228 5.52 -2.88 -13.40
N ASP A 229 6.19 -3.51 -12.44
CA ASP A 229 7.26 -2.91 -11.63
C ASP A 229 8.53 -3.77 -11.77
N GLY A 230 9.66 -3.12 -11.98
CA GLY A 230 10.95 -3.75 -12.20
C GLY A 230 12.06 -3.03 -11.47
N ARG A 231 12.93 -3.79 -10.79
CA ARG A 231 14.11 -3.27 -10.09
C ARG A 231 15.36 -4.04 -10.50
N LEU A 232 16.40 -3.28 -10.78
CA LEU A 232 17.76 -3.76 -10.98
C LEU A 232 18.67 -3.14 -9.90
N ARG A 233 19.39 -3.97 -9.17
CA ARG A 233 20.35 -3.51 -8.14
C ARG A 233 21.70 -4.16 -8.39
N TYR A 234 22.74 -3.33 -8.47
CA TYR A 234 24.09 -3.76 -8.81
C TYR A 234 25.14 -3.21 -7.85
N TRP A 235 26.03 -4.07 -7.34
CA TRP A 235 27.20 -3.66 -6.58
C TRP A 235 28.35 -3.25 -7.51
N LEU A 236 28.53 -1.93 -7.67
CA LEU A 236 29.67 -1.33 -8.37
C LEU A 236 30.98 -1.66 -7.65
N VAL A 237 30.97 -1.54 -6.32
CA VAL A 237 32.01 -2.04 -5.42
C VAL A 237 31.33 -2.94 -4.40
N PRO A 238 31.66 -4.24 -4.33
CA PRO A 238 31.04 -5.17 -3.39
C PRO A 238 31.00 -4.59 -1.98
N GLN A 239 29.82 -4.63 -1.36
CA GLN A 239 29.54 -4.20 0.03
C GLN A 239 29.76 -2.70 0.32
N ARG A 240 30.23 -1.88 -0.64
CA ARG A 240 30.51 -0.46 -0.43
C ARG A 240 29.67 0.45 -1.30
N LEU A 241 29.60 0.18 -2.60
CA LEU A 241 28.96 1.06 -3.57
C LEU A 241 27.91 0.30 -4.38
N ARG A 242 26.65 0.71 -4.25
CA ARG A 242 25.51 0.05 -4.87
C ARG A 242 24.72 1.02 -5.72
N ALA A 243 24.48 0.65 -6.97
CA ALA A 243 23.52 1.32 -7.84
C ALA A 243 22.18 0.57 -7.82
N GLU A 244 21.09 1.31 -7.91
CA GLU A 244 19.74 0.77 -8.05
C GLU A 244 18.96 1.59 -9.07
N VAL A 245 18.27 0.89 -9.97
CA VAL A 245 17.32 1.46 -10.92
C VAL A 245 15.98 0.76 -10.71
N THR A 246 14.91 1.54 -10.66
CA THR A 246 13.55 1.01 -10.60
C THR A 246 12.68 1.69 -11.63
N ALA A 247 11.77 0.94 -12.26
CA ALA A 247 10.85 1.43 -13.26
C ALA A 247 9.46 0.84 -13.05
N VAL A 248 8.44 1.67 -13.24
CA VAL A 248 7.04 1.27 -13.19
C VAL A 248 6.33 1.70 -14.47
N TRP A 249 5.52 0.81 -14.99
CA TRP A 249 4.55 1.11 -16.04
C TRP A 249 3.16 0.72 -15.56
N LEU A 250 2.28 1.72 -15.41
CA LEU A 250 0.87 1.52 -15.14
C LEU A 250 0.10 1.70 -16.45
N ASN A 251 -0.25 0.57 -17.06
CA ASN A 251 -1.14 0.51 -18.19
C ASN A 251 -2.58 0.78 -17.72
N ARG A 252 -3.16 1.87 -18.19
CA ARG A 252 -4.48 2.30 -17.75
C ARG A 252 -5.55 1.49 -18.45
N GLY A 253 -6.35 0.76 -17.68
CA GLY A 253 -7.53 0.04 -18.17
C GLY A 253 -8.72 0.99 -18.37
N HIS A 254 -9.89 0.41 -18.66
CA HIS A 254 -11.10 1.17 -18.95
C HIS A 254 -11.51 2.14 -17.83
N LEU A 255 -11.32 1.76 -16.56
CA LEU A 255 -11.63 2.62 -15.41
C LEU A 255 -10.77 3.89 -15.41
N LEU A 256 -9.46 3.73 -15.61
CA LEU A 256 -8.49 4.83 -15.55
C LEU A 256 -8.49 5.71 -16.81
N ARG A 257 -9.08 5.23 -17.92
CA ARG A 257 -9.22 5.99 -19.17
C ARG A 257 -10.57 6.71 -19.34
N ARG A 258 -11.67 6.16 -18.79
CA ARG A 258 -13.03 6.67 -19.05
C ARG A 258 -13.68 7.40 -17.87
N ALA A 259 -12.97 7.53 -16.77
CA ALA A 259 -13.45 8.32 -15.64
C ALA A 259 -13.57 9.82 -16.03
N PRO A 260 -14.58 10.55 -15.52
CA PRO A 260 -14.78 11.97 -15.87
C PRO A 260 -13.61 12.89 -15.54
N ASN A 261 -12.75 12.47 -14.60
CA ASN A 261 -11.53 13.16 -14.19
C ASN A 261 -10.26 12.37 -14.53
N ALA A 262 -10.34 11.44 -15.49
CA ALA A 262 -9.15 10.79 -16.02
C ALA A 262 -8.23 11.85 -16.65
N SER A 263 -6.93 11.74 -16.39
CA SER A 263 -5.95 12.56 -17.10
C SER A 263 -6.04 12.25 -18.61
N PRO A 264 -6.00 13.28 -19.48
CA PRO A 264 -6.04 13.07 -20.93
C PRO A 264 -4.77 12.39 -21.46
N HIS A 265 -3.70 12.33 -20.66
CA HIS A 265 -2.45 11.67 -21.00
C HIS A 265 -2.58 10.15 -20.88
N GLY A 266 -1.79 9.42 -21.67
CA GLY A 266 -1.82 7.95 -21.77
C GLY A 266 -1.37 7.21 -20.50
N ASP A 267 -0.63 6.13 -20.67
CA ASP A 267 -0.17 5.33 -19.54
C ASP A 267 0.79 6.10 -18.63
N THR A 268 0.88 5.69 -17.37
CA THR A 268 1.83 6.32 -16.43
C THR A 268 3.14 5.54 -16.45
N HIS A 269 4.24 6.25 -16.67
CA HIS A 269 5.60 5.72 -16.57
C HIS A 269 6.33 6.43 -15.44
N TYR A 270 7.07 5.68 -14.63
CA TYR A 270 7.90 6.21 -13.56
C TYR A 270 9.25 5.50 -13.57
N GLY A 271 10.33 6.26 -13.37
CA GLY A 271 11.68 5.74 -13.25
C GLY A 271 12.42 6.46 -12.13
N ALA A 272 13.23 5.71 -11.38
CA ALA A 272 14.11 6.26 -10.37
C ALA A 272 15.46 5.54 -10.41
N ALA A 273 16.52 6.29 -10.11
CA ALA A 273 17.86 5.76 -9.95
C ALA A 273 18.45 6.28 -8.65
N SER A 274 19.26 5.45 -7.99
CA SER A 274 19.99 5.83 -6.79
C SER A 274 21.36 5.16 -6.74
N VAL A 275 22.30 5.84 -6.08
CA VAL A 275 23.61 5.28 -5.71
C VAL A 275 23.75 5.41 -4.21
N THR A 276 24.07 4.31 -3.54
CA THR A 276 24.29 4.27 -2.10
C THR A 276 25.74 3.89 -1.82
N LEU A 277 26.41 4.73 -1.04
CA LEU A 277 27.70 4.44 -0.44
C LEU A 277 27.49 4.02 1.01
N SER A 278 28.11 2.92 1.41
CA SER A 278 28.12 2.41 2.79
C SER A 278 29.55 2.34 3.30
N PHE A 279 29.76 2.78 4.54
CA PHE A 279 31.06 2.87 5.21
C PHE A 279 31.14 1.83 6.32
#